data_AF-A0A142JDY8-F1
#
_entry.id   AF-A0A142JDY8-F1
#
_cell.length_a   1.000
_cell.length_b   1.000
_cell.length_c   1.000
_cell.angle_alpha   90.00
_cell.angle_beta   90.00
_cell.angle_gamma   90.00
#
_symmetry.space_group_name_H-M   'P 1'
#
loop_
_entity.id
_entity.type
_entity.pdbx_description
1 polymer ?
#
loop_
_entity_poly.entity_id
_entity_poly.type
_entity_poly.pdbx_seq_one_letter_code
_entity_poly.pdbx_strand_id
1 'polypeptide(L)'
;MQRHTKAVAVAALAALLATGAYAQDSAKARPAKGKPAVSGADMKHLIEDSFSSRGPATVEGVLNQDSMQQACSQYPDRTTVPARVAKKIEAAELKQIKYPADDKWLGDWKEGEKVAQNGRGMQFTDQVGGTNGGNCYACHQMTKAEISFGNIGPSLYQYGKLRGNSQEVIKYTWGKIWDSSAYAACSNMPRFGHKGILTEAQIRDVMALLLDPASPVNQ
;
A
#
# COMPACT_ATOMS: atom_id res chain seq x y z
N MET A 1 -49.65 67.69 -38.82
CA MET A 1 -49.59 67.17 -37.44
C MET A 1 -48.18 67.37 -36.93
N GLN A 2 -47.94 68.54 -36.33
CA GLN A 2 -46.62 69.05 -35.95
C GLN A 2 -46.22 68.54 -34.56
N ARG A 3 -44.95 68.10 -34.49
CA ARG A 3 -43.91 68.38 -33.49
C ARG A 3 -44.38 68.82 -32.08
N HIS A 4 -43.71 68.33 -31.03
CA HIS A 4 -42.77 69.16 -30.27
C HIS A 4 -42.20 68.39 -29.07
N THR A 5 -40.87 68.28 -29.09
CA THR A 5 -39.96 68.16 -27.96
C THR A 5 -40.36 69.05 -26.79
N LYS A 6 -40.27 68.52 -25.56
CA LYS A 6 -40.13 69.35 -24.36
C LYS A 6 -39.01 68.78 -23.49
N ALA A 7 -37.87 69.45 -23.57
CA ALA A 7 -36.87 69.46 -22.52
C ALA A 7 -37.42 70.25 -21.33
N VAL A 8 -37.23 69.74 -20.12
CA VAL A 8 -37.35 70.51 -18.88
C VAL A 8 -36.08 70.27 -18.09
N ALA A 9 -35.25 71.30 -18.02
CA ALA A 9 -34.14 71.42 -17.10
C ALA A 9 -34.64 72.14 -15.85
N VAL A 10 -34.39 71.60 -14.66
CA VAL A 10 -34.46 72.37 -13.41
C VAL A 10 -33.30 71.98 -12.49
N ALA A 11 -32.43 72.97 -12.32
CA ALA A 11 -31.65 73.37 -11.15
C ALA A 11 -30.77 72.36 -10.41
N ALA A 12 -29.46 72.58 -10.58
CA ALA A 12 -28.43 72.19 -9.64
C ALA A 12 -28.57 72.93 -8.30
N LEU A 13 -28.35 72.23 -7.19
CA LEU A 13 -27.82 72.82 -5.96
C LEU A 13 -26.65 71.95 -5.51
N ALA A 14 -25.44 72.49 -5.69
CA ALA A 14 -24.21 71.92 -5.21
C ALA A 14 -24.06 72.19 -3.71
N ALA A 15 -23.87 71.14 -2.92
CA ALA A 15 -23.30 71.24 -1.58
C ALA A 15 -21.99 70.44 -1.59
N LEU A 16 -20.86 71.16 -1.63
CA LEU A 16 -19.55 70.61 -1.36
C LEU A 16 -19.46 70.27 0.14
N LEU A 17 -19.27 68.99 0.45
CA LEU A 17 -18.63 68.56 1.68
C LEU A 17 -17.46 67.65 1.30
N ALA A 18 -16.26 68.22 1.31
CA ALA A 18 -15.02 67.49 1.26
C ALA A 18 -14.70 67.00 2.67
N THR A 19 -14.70 65.68 2.89
CA THR A 19 -13.96 65.05 4.00
C THR A 19 -13.51 63.65 3.60
N GLY A 20 -12.18 63.49 3.53
CA GLY A 20 -11.45 62.26 3.82
C GLY A 20 -11.78 61.02 3.00
N ALA A 21 -10.99 60.79 1.95
CA ALA A 21 -10.68 59.43 1.55
C ALA A 21 -10.05 58.71 2.76
N TYR A 22 -10.83 57.91 3.48
CA TYR A 22 -10.28 56.93 4.38
C TYR A 22 -9.56 55.90 3.52
N ALA A 23 -8.24 56.02 3.47
CA ALA A 23 -7.35 54.93 3.12
C ALA A 23 -7.80 53.72 3.95
N GLN A 24 -8.38 52.71 3.28
CA GLN A 24 -8.51 51.40 3.87
C GLN A 24 -7.10 50.90 4.08
N ASP A 25 -6.65 50.98 5.33
CA ASP A 25 -5.47 50.27 5.81
C ASP A 25 -5.51 48.87 5.25
N SER A 26 -4.53 48.58 4.39
CA SER A 26 -4.21 47.23 3.95
C SER A 26 -3.62 46.49 5.15
N ALA A 27 -4.47 46.20 6.14
CA ALA A 27 -4.16 45.23 7.16
C ALA A 27 -4.01 43.89 6.42
N LYS A 28 -2.75 43.49 6.17
CA LYS A 28 -2.40 42.13 5.77
C LYS A 28 -3.17 41.18 6.68
N ALA A 29 -4.18 40.51 6.12
CA ALA A 29 -4.87 39.44 6.81
C ALA A 29 -3.81 38.48 7.34
N ARG A 30 -3.72 38.35 8.68
CA ARG A 30 -2.87 37.33 9.28
C ARG A 30 -3.33 36.00 8.69
N PRO A 31 -2.43 35.15 8.16
CA PRO A 31 -2.82 33.87 7.62
C PRO A 31 -3.62 33.15 8.71
N ALA A 32 -4.81 32.65 8.36
CA ALA A 32 -5.58 31.82 9.26
C ALA A 32 -4.64 30.76 9.83
N LYS A 33 -4.59 30.63 11.17
CA LYS A 33 -3.84 29.56 11.81
C LYS A 33 -4.37 28.25 11.20
N GLY A 34 -3.56 27.61 10.36
CA GLY A 34 -3.91 26.33 9.77
C GLY A 34 -4.29 25.37 10.89
N LYS A 35 -5.19 24.42 10.61
CA LYS A 35 -5.48 23.33 11.56
C LYS A 35 -4.14 22.74 12.03
N PRO A 36 -3.96 22.48 13.34
CA PRO A 36 -2.75 21.83 13.82
C PRO A 36 -2.49 20.57 12.99
N ALA A 37 -1.25 20.40 12.53
CA ALA A 37 -0.87 19.15 11.88
C ALA A 37 -1.06 18.00 12.87
N VAL A 38 -1.77 16.95 12.48
CA VAL A 38 -1.95 15.75 13.30
C VAL A 38 -0.57 15.11 13.48
N SER A 39 -0.09 15.03 14.73
CA SER A 39 1.20 14.41 15.02
C SER A 39 1.11 12.89 14.99
N GLY A 40 2.26 12.21 14.95
CA GLY A 40 2.30 10.75 15.11
C GLY A 40 1.77 10.28 16.46
N ALA A 41 1.94 11.08 17.52
CA ALA A 41 1.38 10.78 18.83
C ALA A 41 -0.15 10.92 18.85
N ASP A 42 -0.69 11.95 18.20
CA ASP A 42 -2.15 12.13 18.06
C ASP A 42 -2.76 10.97 17.27
N MET A 43 -2.07 10.52 16.21
CA MET A 43 -2.52 9.37 15.41
C MET A 43 -2.50 8.07 16.23
N LYS A 44 -1.44 7.83 17.03
CA LYS A 44 -1.36 6.67 17.92
C LYS A 44 -2.50 6.66 18.94
N HIS A 45 -2.75 7.79 19.60
CA HIS A 45 -3.84 7.93 20.56
C HIS A 45 -5.20 7.68 19.90
N LEU A 46 -5.42 8.24 18.70
CA LEU A 46 -6.64 8.02 17.93
C LEU A 46 -6.87 6.54 17.61
N ILE A 47 -5.81 5.81 17.22
CA ILE A 47 -5.90 4.37 16.95
C ILE A 47 -6.21 3.60 18.25
N GLU A 48 -5.55 3.93 19.36
CA GLU A 48 -5.79 3.30 20.66
C GLU A 48 -7.23 3.44 21.12
N ASP A 49 -7.85 4.61 20.90
CA ASP A 49 -9.24 4.86 21.26
C ASP A 49 -10.24 4.24 20.29
N SER A 50 -9.88 4.11 19.01
CA SER A 50 -10.82 3.72 17.96
C SER A 50 -10.85 2.20 17.69
N PHE A 51 -9.78 1.48 18.05
CA PHE A 51 -9.63 0.06 17.74
C PHE A 51 -9.74 -0.80 19.00
N SER A 52 -10.20 -2.05 18.82
CA SER A 52 -10.22 -3.06 19.89
C SER A 52 -9.57 -4.35 19.41
N SER A 53 -8.80 -4.98 20.31
CA SER A 53 -8.15 -6.26 20.02
C SER A 53 -9.17 -7.40 20.05
N ARG A 54 -9.10 -8.30 19.07
CA ARG A 54 -9.92 -9.51 19.02
C ARG A 54 -9.24 -10.61 18.23
N GLY A 55 -9.18 -11.81 18.82
CA GLY A 55 -8.52 -12.95 18.21
C GLY A 55 -7.05 -12.63 17.89
N PRO A 56 -6.54 -12.96 16.69
CA PRO A 56 -5.16 -12.65 16.31
C PRO A 56 -4.92 -11.18 15.92
N ALA A 57 -5.97 -10.37 15.75
CA ALA A 57 -5.84 -8.95 15.40
C ALA A 57 -5.78 -8.09 16.67
N THR A 58 -4.65 -7.43 16.93
CA THR A 58 -4.43 -6.64 18.14
C THR A 58 -4.18 -5.17 17.82
N VAL A 59 -4.64 -4.28 18.70
CA VAL A 59 -4.31 -2.83 18.65
C VAL A 59 -2.80 -2.63 18.67
N GLU A 60 -2.10 -3.38 19.52
CA GLU A 60 -0.64 -3.39 19.57
C GLU A 60 -0.01 -3.72 18.20
N GLY A 61 -0.51 -4.74 17.49
CA GLY A 61 -0.02 -5.10 16.17
C GLY A 61 -0.23 -4.03 15.10
N VAL A 62 -1.29 -3.21 15.23
CA VAL A 62 -1.53 -2.04 14.37
C VAL A 62 -0.55 -0.91 14.67
N LEU A 63 -0.28 -0.66 15.96
CA LEU A 63 0.59 0.43 16.42
C LEU A 63 2.08 0.14 16.21
N ASN A 64 2.49 -1.11 16.33
CA ASN A 64 3.88 -1.54 16.24
C ASN A 64 4.34 -1.66 14.78
N GLN A 65 4.43 -0.51 14.11
CA GLN A 65 5.01 -0.40 12.79
C GLN A 65 6.54 -0.56 12.86
N ASP A 66 7.10 -1.47 12.08
CA ASP A 66 8.57 -1.52 11.90
C ASP A 66 9.08 -0.37 11.03
N SER A 67 10.41 -0.24 10.92
CA SER A 67 11.03 0.88 10.21
C SER A 67 10.62 1.01 8.74
N MET A 68 10.33 -0.11 8.07
CA MET A 68 9.82 -0.10 6.69
C MET A 68 8.40 0.42 6.66
N GLN A 69 7.51 -0.09 7.51
CA GLN A 69 6.11 0.36 7.61
C GLN A 69 5.97 1.84 7.94
N GLN A 70 6.78 2.35 8.89
CA GLN A 70 6.81 3.77 9.24
C GLN A 70 7.25 4.64 8.06
N ALA A 71 8.30 4.22 7.35
CA ALA A 71 8.81 4.94 6.19
C ALA A 71 7.79 4.97 5.04
N CYS A 72 7.20 3.81 4.71
CA CYS A 72 6.23 3.71 3.62
C CYS A 72 4.91 4.42 3.93
N SER A 73 4.55 4.58 5.21
CA SER A 73 3.37 5.37 5.61
C SER A 73 3.51 6.87 5.31
N GLN A 74 4.73 7.37 5.07
CA GLN A 74 4.98 8.74 4.61
C GLN A 74 4.73 8.92 3.10
N TYR A 75 4.55 7.83 2.35
CA TYR A 75 4.42 7.82 0.90
C TYR A 75 3.19 6.97 0.50
N PRO A 76 1.97 7.56 0.49
CA PRO A 76 0.75 6.85 0.13
C PRO A 76 0.79 6.20 -1.27
N ASP A 77 1.56 6.80 -2.18
CA ASP A 77 1.87 6.22 -3.48
C ASP A 77 3.35 5.81 -3.51
N ARG A 78 3.62 4.52 -3.68
CA ARG A 78 4.98 3.97 -3.74
C ARG A 78 5.83 4.59 -4.87
N THR A 79 5.21 5.11 -5.92
CA THR A 79 5.94 5.76 -7.03
C THR A 79 6.54 7.11 -6.62
N THR A 80 6.08 7.67 -5.50
CA THR A 80 6.58 8.93 -4.93
C THR A 80 7.72 8.73 -3.93
N VAL A 81 8.07 7.49 -3.60
CA VAL A 81 9.16 7.18 -2.67
C VAL A 81 10.49 7.61 -3.29
N PRO A 82 11.28 8.50 -2.63
CA PRO A 82 12.55 8.94 -3.17
C PRO A 82 13.53 7.78 -3.36
N ALA A 83 14.28 7.76 -4.47
CA ALA A 83 15.17 6.64 -4.81
C ALA A 83 16.19 6.30 -3.71
N ARG A 84 16.69 7.29 -2.97
CA ARG A 84 17.58 7.07 -1.82
C ARG A 84 16.89 6.33 -0.67
N VAL A 85 15.63 6.67 -0.39
CA VAL A 85 14.80 6.02 0.63
C VAL A 85 14.48 4.60 0.18
N ALA A 86 14.05 4.41 -1.06
CA ALA A 86 13.77 3.10 -1.63
C ALA A 86 14.96 2.14 -1.52
N LYS A 87 16.15 2.57 -1.97
CA LYS A 87 17.39 1.77 -1.86
C LYS A 87 17.76 1.41 -0.42
N LYS A 88 17.51 2.32 0.54
CA LYS A 88 17.77 2.06 1.95
C LYS A 88 16.82 0.99 2.51
N ILE A 89 15.54 1.07 2.15
CA ILE A 89 14.53 0.07 2.52
C ILE A 89 14.91 -1.28 1.92
N GLU A 90 15.11 -1.35 0.61
CA GLU A 90 15.45 -2.59 -0.11
C GLU A 90 16.69 -3.27 0.49
N ALA A 91 17.76 -2.50 0.75
CA ALA A 91 18.98 -3.04 1.35
C ALA A 91 18.80 -3.49 2.81
N ALA A 92 17.88 -2.89 3.57
CA ALA A 92 17.57 -3.30 4.94
C ALA A 92 16.71 -4.56 4.98
N GLU A 93 15.68 -4.64 4.14
CA GLU A 93 14.76 -5.77 4.06
C GLU A 93 15.43 -7.00 3.44
N LEU A 94 16.33 -6.83 2.45
CA LEU A 94 17.08 -7.94 1.86
C LEU A 94 17.92 -8.70 2.89
N LYS A 95 18.47 -8.01 3.90
CA LYS A 95 19.25 -8.63 4.99
C LYS A 95 18.39 -9.43 5.97
N GLN A 96 17.07 -9.23 5.96
CA GLN A 96 16.12 -9.89 6.85
C GLN A 96 15.52 -11.15 6.21
N ILE A 97 15.86 -11.44 4.95
CA ILE A 97 15.44 -12.66 4.27
C ILE A 97 16.16 -13.85 4.89
N LYS A 98 15.38 -14.82 5.36
CA LYS A 98 15.90 -16.12 5.80
C LYS A 98 15.75 -17.10 4.66
N TYR A 99 16.89 -17.63 4.21
CA TYR A 99 16.92 -18.65 3.16
C TYR A 99 16.91 -20.06 3.76
N PRO A 100 16.39 -21.07 3.05
CA PRO A 100 16.51 -22.48 3.41
C PRO A 100 17.94 -22.86 3.76
N ALA A 101 18.14 -23.54 4.89
CA ALA A 101 19.47 -24.01 5.29
C ALA A 101 19.89 -25.33 4.60
N ASP A 102 18.93 -26.03 3.99
CA ASP A 102 19.07 -27.40 3.48
C ASP A 102 19.04 -27.51 1.95
N ASP A 103 19.14 -26.37 1.24
CA ASP A 103 19.07 -26.27 -0.23
C ASP A 103 17.80 -26.89 -0.88
N LYS A 104 16.75 -27.19 -0.10
CA LYS A 104 15.50 -27.80 -0.62
C LYS A 104 14.42 -26.78 -1.00
N TRP A 105 14.66 -25.97 -2.00
CA TRP A 105 13.81 -24.79 -2.29
C TRP A 105 12.33 -25.03 -2.59
N LEU A 106 11.98 -26.20 -3.14
CA LEU A 106 10.62 -26.51 -3.63
C LEU A 106 9.94 -27.55 -2.73
N GLY A 107 8.66 -27.31 -2.43
CA GLY A 107 7.74 -28.22 -1.75
C GLY A 107 6.81 -28.93 -2.73
N ASP A 108 5.53 -29.09 -2.36
CA ASP A 108 4.50 -29.67 -3.22
C ASP A 108 3.63 -28.57 -3.86
N TRP A 109 3.62 -28.49 -5.20
CA TRP A 109 2.82 -27.50 -5.91
C TRP A 109 1.31 -27.62 -5.64
N LYS A 110 0.82 -28.81 -5.27
CA LYS A 110 -0.60 -29.02 -4.92
C LYS A 110 -0.96 -28.36 -3.61
N GLU A 111 -0.07 -28.42 -2.61
CA GLU A 111 -0.23 -27.67 -1.37
C GLU A 111 -0.02 -26.18 -1.62
N GLY A 112 0.88 -25.82 -2.54
CA GLY A 112 1.09 -24.45 -2.98
C GLY A 112 -0.17 -23.81 -3.53
N GLU A 113 -0.94 -24.54 -4.34
CA GLU A 113 -2.23 -24.09 -4.86
C GLU A 113 -3.22 -23.80 -3.72
N LYS A 114 -3.28 -24.66 -2.69
CA LYS A 114 -4.13 -24.41 -1.51
C LYS A 114 -3.70 -23.16 -0.75
N VAL A 115 -2.39 -22.94 -0.60
CA VAL A 115 -1.87 -21.72 0.03
C VAL A 115 -2.23 -20.48 -0.80
N ALA A 116 -2.10 -20.56 -2.13
CA ALA A 116 -2.41 -19.46 -3.05
C ALA A 116 -3.91 -19.10 -3.06
N GLN A 117 -4.78 -20.10 -2.97
CA GLN A 117 -6.24 -19.93 -2.93
C GLN A 117 -6.77 -19.50 -1.55
N ASN A 118 -6.09 -19.88 -0.46
CA ASN A 118 -6.55 -19.57 0.88
C ASN A 118 -6.39 -18.08 1.19
N GLY A 119 -7.52 -17.39 1.39
CA GLY A 119 -7.58 -15.99 1.79
C GLY A 119 -7.76 -15.73 3.29
N ARG A 120 -7.81 -16.78 4.11
CA ARG A 120 -8.04 -16.69 5.56
C ARG A 120 -6.72 -16.58 6.34
N GLY A 121 -6.82 -16.17 7.59
CA GLY A 121 -5.72 -16.12 8.54
C GLY A 121 -5.54 -14.74 9.15
N MET A 122 -5.22 -14.72 10.44
CA MET A 122 -4.89 -13.51 11.21
C MET A 122 -5.96 -12.40 11.23
N GLN A 123 -7.19 -12.67 10.81
CA GLN A 123 -8.30 -11.72 10.94
C GLN A 123 -8.95 -11.81 12.33
N PHE A 124 -9.66 -10.77 12.77
CA PHE A 124 -10.31 -10.75 14.09
C PHE A 124 -11.40 -11.82 14.29
N THR A 125 -11.88 -12.43 13.21
CA THR A 125 -12.84 -13.55 13.21
C THR A 125 -12.17 -14.91 13.09
N ASP A 126 -10.87 -14.96 12.81
CA ASP A 126 -10.14 -16.22 12.69
C ASP A 126 -9.76 -16.78 14.06
N GLN A 127 -9.68 -18.11 14.12
CA GLN A 127 -9.16 -18.80 15.27
C GLN A 127 -7.66 -18.53 15.43
N VAL A 128 -7.23 -18.20 16.65
CA VAL A 128 -5.81 -18.05 16.98
C VAL A 128 -5.09 -19.39 16.74
N GLY A 129 -3.99 -19.34 15.98
CA GLY A 129 -3.23 -20.53 15.57
C GLY A 129 -3.83 -21.31 14.39
N GLY A 130 -4.87 -20.78 13.74
CA GLY A 130 -5.39 -21.35 12.50
C GLY A 130 -4.41 -21.22 11.32
N THR A 131 -4.64 -22.02 10.27
CA THR A 131 -3.82 -22.00 9.06
C THR A 131 -4.04 -20.70 8.27
N ASN A 132 -2.95 -19.95 8.07
CA ASN A 132 -2.94 -18.77 7.22
C ASN A 132 -2.73 -19.15 5.75
N GLY A 133 -3.35 -18.40 4.86
CA GLY A 133 -3.13 -18.49 3.42
C GLY A 133 -2.33 -17.33 2.84
N GLY A 134 -1.89 -17.50 1.59
CA GLY A 134 -1.15 -16.48 0.84
C GLY A 134 -2.06 -15.53 0.06
N ASN A 135 -3.31 -15.95 -0.20
CA ASN A 135 -4.31 -15.18 -0.96
C ASN A 135 -3.77 -14.65 -2.31
N CYS A 136 -2.91 -15.41 -2.97
CA CYS A 136 -2.15 -14.96 -4.14
C CYS A 136 -3.08 -14.59 -5.30
N TYR A 137 -4.16 -15.36 -5.50
CA TYR A 137 -5.15 -15.08 -6.54
C TYR A 137 -5.91 -13.77 -6.34
N ALA A 138 -5.97 -13.20 -5.13
CA ALA A 138 -6.55 -11.87 -4.93
C ALA A 138 -5.79 -10.75 -5.67
N CYS A 139 -4.52 -11.00 -6.04
CA CYS A 139 -3.65 -10.02 -6.67
C CYS A 139 -3.11 -10.45 -8.04
N HIS A 140 -3.02 -11.75 -8.31
CA HIS A 140 -2.29 -12.30 -9.44
C HIS A 140 -3.13 -13.32 -10.19
N GLN A 141 -3.11 -13.25 -11.52
CA GLN A 141 -3.39 -14.43 -12.35
C GLN A 141 -2.22 -15.42 -12.20
N MET A 142 -2.50 -16.70 -11.92
CA MET A 142 -1.44 -17.71 -11.76
C MET A 142 -1.59 -18.88 -12.73
N THR A 143 -2.78 -19.46 -12.86
CA THR A 143 -3.05 -20.53 -13.81
C THR A 143 -3.95 -20.03 -14.94
N LYS A 144 -3.99 -20.75 -16.06
CA LYS A 144 -4.92 -20.45 -17.16
C LYS A 144 -6.36 -20.86 -16.84
N ALA A 145 -6.54 -21.88 -15.99
CA ALA A 145 -7.84 -22.47 -15.69
C ALA A 145 -8.61 -21.70 -14.61
N GLU A 146 -7.91 -21.09 -13.66
CA GLU A 146 -8.55 -20.24 -12.64
C GLU A 146 -9.00 -18.91 -13.28
N ILE A 147 -10.30 -18.62 -13.16
CA ILE A 147 -10.91 -17.41 -13.72
C ILE A 147 -11.09 -16.31 -12.67
N SER A 148 -11.03 -16.66 -11.38
CA SER A 148 -11.16 -15.73 -10.27
C SER A 148 -9.78 -15.27 -9.80
N PHE A 149 -9.26 -14.23 -10.43
CA PHE A 149 -8.00 -13.60 -10.05
C PHE A 149 -8.04 -12.07 -10.09
N GLY A 150 -7.17 -11.44 -9.30
CA GLY A 150 -6.96 -10.00 -9.29
C GLY A 150 -5.87 -9.53 -10.25
N ASN A 151 -5.72 -8.20 -10.33
CA ASN A 151 -4.78 -7.53 -11.23
C ASN A 151 -3.97 -6.41 -10.54
N ILE A 152 -3.88 -6.46 -9.20
CA ILE A 152 -3.04 -5.53 -8.42
C ILE A 152 -1.56 -5.82 -8.69
N GLY A 153 -1.22 -7.11 -8.72
CA GLY A 153 0.10 -7.59 -9.12
C GLY A 153 0.14 -8.01 -10.60
N PRO A 154 1.35 -8.22 -11.15
CA PRO A 154 1.49 -8.76 -12.49
C PRO A 154 0.95 -10.19 -12.59
N SER A 155 0.59 -10.62 -13.80
CA SER A 155 0.34 -12.04 -14.05
C SER A 155 1.59 -12.87 -13.72
N LEU A 156 1.39 -13.98 -13.03
CA LEU A 156 2.37 -15.02 -12.73
C LEU A 156 2.11 -16.27 -13.58
N TYR A 157 1.20 -16.22 -14.55
CA TYR A 157 1.00 -17.32 -15.49
C TYR A 157 2.30 -17.61 -16.24
N GLN A 158 2.67 -18.88 -16.31
CA GLN A 158 3.92 -19.37 -16.89
C GLN A 158 5.19 -18.83 -16.21
N TYR A 159 5.13 -18.46 -14.93
CA TYR A 159 6.28 -17.85 -14.22
C TYR A 159 7.58 -18.64 -14.38
N GLY A 160 7.58 -19.94 -14.03
CA GLY A 160 8.73 -20.82 -14.16
C GLY A 160 9.10 -21.08 -15.62
N LYS A 161 8.12 -21.28 -16.50
CA LYS A 161 8.33 -21.50 -17.94
C LYS A 161 9.01 -20.31 -18.64
N LEU A 162 8.69 -19.08 -18.23
CA LEU A 162 9.23 -17.85 -18.80
C LEU A 162 10.59 -17.46 -18.20
N ARG A 163 10.85 -17.81 -16.93
CA ARG A 163 12.06 -17.39 -16.21
C ARG A 163 13.14 -18.48 -16.11
N GLY A 164 12.77 -19.74 -16.29
CA GLY A 164 13.61 -20.89 -15.97
C GLY A 164 13.76 -21.10 -14.46
N ASN A 165 14.73 -21.91 -14.07
CA ASN A 165 14.97 -22.35 -12.70
C ASN A 165 16.43 -22.18 -12.26
N SER A 166 17.12 -21.14 -12.74
CA SER A 166 18.48 -20.84 -12.27
C SER A 166 18.47 -20.52 -10.77
N GLN A 167 19.62 -20.67 -10.12
CA GLN A 167 19.74 -20.41 -8.68
C GLN A 167 19.39 -18.95 -8.33
N GLU A 168 19.67 -18.01 -9.22
CA GLU A 168 19.31 -16.61 -9.09
C GLU A 168 17.79 -16.42 -9.13
N VAL A 169 17.10 -17.11 -10.05
CA VAL A 169 15.63 -17.07 -10.13
C VAL A 169 15.04 -17.66 -8.86
N ILE A 170 15.51 -18.83 -8.41
CA ILE A 170 15.02 -19.48 -7.19
C ILE A 170 15.21 -18.57 -5.97
N LYS A 171 16.40 -18.00 -5.77
CA LYS A 171 16.68 -17.09 -4.65
C LYS A 171 15.85 -15.81 -4.72
N TYR A 172 15.66 -15.26 -5.91
CA TYR A 172 14.81 -14.09 -6.13
C TYR A 172 13.34 -14.40 -5.80
N THR A 173 12.78 -15.50 -6.30
CA THR A 173 11.39 -15.89 -6.06
C THR A 173 11.15 -16.13 -4.57
N TRP A 174 12.06 -16.85 -3.90
CA TRP A 174 12.01 -17.05 -2.45
C TRP A 174 11.99 -15.72 -1.73
N GLY A 175 12.96 -14.86 -2.04
CA GLY A 175 13.10 -13.57 -1.41
C GLY A 175 11.88 -12.68 -1.63
N LYS A 176 11.29 -12.70 -2.84
CA LYS A 176 10.08 -11.95 -3.16
C LYS A 176 8.86 -12.39 -2.35
N ILE A 177 8.71 -13.69 -2.08
CA ILE A 177 7.63 -14.21 -1.23
C ILE A 177 7.91 -13.90 0.24
N TRP A 178 9.15 -14.09 0.69
CA TRP A 178 9.56 -13.83 2.07
C TRP A 178 9.38 -12.37 2.45
N ASP A 179 9.92 -11.47 1.62
CA ASP A 179 9.89 -10.03 1.79
C ASP A 179 9.90 -9.31 0.43
N SER A 180 8.72 -8.93 -0.04
CA SER A 180 8.52 -8.22 -1.30
C SER A 180 9.25 -6.86 -1.37
N SER A 181 9.44 -6.22 -0.20
CA SER A 181 10.00 -4.88 -0.05
C SER A 181 11.51 -4.86 -0.23
N ALA A 182 12.17 -6.01 -0.09
CA ALA A 182 13.59 -6.17 -0.42
C ALA A 182 13.94 -5.91 -1.89
N TYR A 183 12.95 -5.99 -2.78
CA TYR A 183 13.14 -5.87 -4.24
C TYR A 183 12.25 -4.80 -4.87
N ALA A 184 11.37 -4.19 -4.09
CA ALA A 184 10.52 -3.08 -4.50
C ALA A 184 10.04 -2.38 -3.23
N ALA A 185 10.74 -1.33 -2.81
CA ALA A 185 10.37 -0.60 -1.61
C ALA A 185 8.87 -0.21 -1.62
N CYS A 186 8.22 -0.37 -0.47
CA CYS A 186 6.79 -0.10 -0.30
C CYS A 186 5.90 -0.88 -1.29
N SER A 187 6.26 -2.12 -1.59
CA SER A 187 5.40 -3.03 -2.36
C SER A 187 4.09 -3.30 -1.61
N ASN A 188 2.99 -3.38 -2.35
CA ASN A 188 1.68 -3.79 -1.81
C ASN A 188 1.61 -5.29 -1.49
N MET A 189 2.54 -6.09 -2.00
CA MET A 189 2.59 -7.53 -1.69
C MET A 189 3.02 -7.71 -0.23
N PRO A 190 2.31 -8.48 0.61
CA PRO A 190 2.71 -8.73 1.99
C PRO A 190 4.10 -9.36 2.10
N ARG A 191 4.82 -9.05 3.20
CA ARG A 191 6.09 -9.70 3.53
C ARG A 191 5.83 -11.01 4.29
N PHE A 192 5.39 -12.04 3.55
CA PHE A 192 4.79 -13.24 4.12
C PHE A 192 5.70 -13.99 5.10
N GLY A 193 6.96 -14.20 4.72
CA GLY A 193 7.93 -14.88 5.59
C GLY A 193 8.41 -13.99 6.73
N HIS A 194 8.72 -12.73 6.45
CA HIS A 194 9.20 -11.79 7.47
C HIS A 194 8.17 -11.55 8.59
N LYS A 195 6.88 -11.41 8.27
CA LYS A 195 5.81 -11.24 9.27
C LYS A 195 5.25 -12.57 9.80
N GLY A 196 5.84 -13.71 9.42
CA GLY A 196 5.39 -15.03 9.89
C GLY A 196 3.97 -15.40 9.45
N ILE A 197 3.49 -14.82 8.35
CA ILE A 197 2.17 -15.09 7.77
C ILE A 197 2.16 -16.51 7.23
N LEU A 198 3.17 -16.84 6.42
CA LEU A 198 3.38 -18.18 5.89
C LEU A 198 4.57 -18.82 6.60
N THR A 199 4.42 -20.10 6.91
CA THR A 199 5.53 -20.93 7.37
C THR A 199 6.52 -21.19 6.24
N GLU A 200 7.75 -21.57 6.59
CA GLU A 200 8.76 -21.92 5.60
C GLU A 200 8.31 -23.06 4.67
N ALA A 201 7.57 -24.05 5.18
CA ALA A 201 6.98 -25.12 4.38
C ALA A 201 5.99 -24.58 3.35
N GLN A 202 5.05 -23.72 3.77
CA GLN A 202 4.09 -23.10 2.85
C GLN A 202 4.78 -22.24 1.78
N ILE A 203 5.89 -21.56 2.12
CA ILE A 203 6.68 -20.81 1.14
C ILE A 203 7.31 -21.76 0.12
N ARG A 204 7.87 -22.91 0.56
CA ARG A 204 8.39 -23.95 -0.35
C ARG A 204 7.30 -24.49 -1.27
N ASP A 205 6.09 -24.68 -0.76
CA ASP A 205 4.95 -25.16 -1.56
C ASP A 205 4.53 -24.12 -2.63
N VAL A 206 4.45 -22.83 -2.27
CA VAL A 206 4.19 -21.75 -3.24
C VAL A 206 5.33 -21.60 -4.25
N MET A 207 6.58 -21.80 -3.82
CA MET A 207 7.74 -21.86 -4.72
C MET A 207 7.57 -22.97 -5.76
N ALA A 208 7.15 -24.17 -5.34
CA ALA A 208 6.84 -25.28 -6.24
C ALA A 208 5.69 -24.94 -7.19
N LEU A 209 4.61 -24.32 -6.69
CA LEU A 209 3.51 -23.86 -7.54
C LEU A 209 4.00 -22.92 -8.66
N LEU A 210 4.94 -22.02 -8.38
CA LEU A 210 5.45 -21.07 -9.38
C LEU A 210 6.48 -21.68 -10.34
N LEU A 211 7.33 -22.59 -9.86
CA LEU A 211 8.55 -23.01 -10.57
C LEU A 211 8.54 -24.46 -11.07
N ASP A 212 7.72 -25.35 -10.51
CA ASP A 212 7.65 -26.74 -10.93
C ASP A 212 7.10 -26.85 -12.37
N PRO A 213 7.81 -27.52 -13.31
CA PRO A 213 7.32 -27.73 -14.67
C PRO A 213 5.99 -28.48 -14.77
N ALA A 214 5.60 -29.27 -13.76
CA ALA A 214 4.34 -29.99 -13.69
C ALA A 214 3.20 -29.17 -13.06
N SER A 215 3.51 -28.00 -12.46
CA SER A 215 2.49 -27.11 -11.90
C SER A 215 1.53 -26.60 -12.99
N PRO A 216 0.22 -26.45 -12.70
CA PRO A 216 -0.75 -25.83 -13.61
C PRO A 216 -0.39 -24.39 -13.99
N VAL A 217 0.46 -23.70 -13.21
CA VAL A 217 0.98 -22.37 -13.56
C VAL A 217 1.83 -22.42 -14.83
N ASN A 218 2.56 -23.52 -15.05
CA ASN A 218 3.56 -23.66 -16.10
C ASN A 218 3.08 -24.47 -17.32
N GLN A 219 1.80 -24.86 -17.36
CA GLN A 219 1.20 -25.56 -18.50
C GLN A 219 0.80 -24.58 -19.63
#